data_AF-A0A511NB47-F1
#
_entry.id   AF-A0A511NB47-F1
#
_cell.length_a   1.000
_cell.length_b   1.000
_cell.length_c   1.000
_cell.angle_alpha   90.00
_cell.angle_beta   90.00
_cell.angle_gamma   90.00
#
_symmetry.space_group_name_H-M   'P 1'
#
loop_
_entity.id
_entity.type
_entity.pdbx_description
1 polymer ?
#
loop_
_entity_poly.entity_id
_entity_poly.type
_entity_poly.pdbx_seq_one_letter_code
_entity_poly.pdbx_strand_id
1 'polypeptide(L)'
;MQFLRLVFGWAVIAFSALMMVAAAADLIGGQPVGQETSVGVIWGMIVFFALTLYGGIWLIRSGKPNMEVLSRKVLAFVAQEKGRVTIAEVVLHCNLSVTVAKRIMDHFIREGMARLEVSDLMQEVYVFEGLLPDAAEV
;
A
#
# COMPACT_ATOMS: atom_id res chain seq x y z
N MET A 1 -3.52 0.71 -10.79
CA MET A 1 -2.18 0.85 -10.17
C MET A 1 -1.05 0.26 -11.01
N GLN A 2 -1.22 -0.88 -11.70
CA GLN A 2 -0.23 -1.34 -12.70
C GLN A 2 0.09 -0.28 -13.76
N PHE A 3 -0.92 0.38 -14.34
CA PHE A 3 -0.73 1.43 -15.35
C PHE A 3 0.23 2.55 -14.90
N LEU A 4 0.14 3.01 -13.64
CA LEU A 4 1.04 4.05 -13.11
C LEU A 4 2.50 3.57 -12.97
N ARG A 5 2.70 2.31 -12.55
CA ARG A 5 4.04 1.68 -12.53
C ARG A 5 4.60 1.53 -13.95
N LEU A 6 3.75 1.23 -14.92
CA LEU A 6 4.11 1.04 -16.32
C LEU A 6 4.51 2.38 -16.96
N VAL A 7 3.73 3.45 -16.72
CA VAL A 7 4.07 4.83 -17.11
C VAL A 7 5.38 5.29 -16.48
N PHE A 8 5.62 5.01 -15.18
CA PHE A 8 6.89 5.35 -14.52
C PHE A 8 8.09 4.60 -15.13
N GLY A 9 7.94 3.30 -15.41
CA GLY A 9 8.97 2.52 -16.10
C GLY A 9 9.30 3.07 -17.49
N TRP A 10 8.28 3.42 -18.29
CA TRP A 10 8.47 4.06 -19.59
C TRP A 10 9.13 5.44 -19.50
N ALA A 11 8.79 6.24 -18.49
CA ALA A 11 9.44 7.54 -18.24
C ALA A 11 10.94 7.37 -17.92
N VAL A 12 11.31 6.39 -17.10
CA VAL A 12 12.73 6.08 -16.78
C VAL A 12 13.49 5.59 -18.01
N ILE A 13 12.87 4.75 -18.85
CA ILE A 13 13.48 4.27 -20.12
C ILE A 13 13.69 5.42 -21.10
N ALA A 14 12.66 6.25 -21.35
CA ALA A 14 12.75 7.39 -22.25
C ALA A 14 13.80 8.42 -21.77
N PHE A 15 13.88 8.66 -20.46
CA PHE A 15 14.87 9.57 -19.89
C PHE A 15 16.30 9.02 -19.96
N SER A 16 16.50 7.72 -19.73
CA SER A 16 17.80 7.06 -19.90
C SER A 16 18.26 7.09 -21.36
N ALA A 17 17.35 6.87 -22.32
CA ALA A 17 17.65 6.99 -23.74
C ALA A 17 18.05 8.43 -24.13
N LEU A 18 17.36 9.44 -23.59
CA LEU A 18 17.70 10.85 -23.82
C LEU A 18 19.08 11.20 -23.24
N MET A 19 19.40 10.73 -22.02
CA MET A 19 20.73 10.90 -21.42
C MET A 19 21.83 10.18 -22.19
N MET A 20 21.57 8.98 -22.70
CA MET A 20 22.48 8.23 -23.57
C MET A 20 22.80 9.01 -24.86
N VAL A 21 21.78 9.62 -25.48
CA VAL A 21 21.96 10.47 -26.68
C VAL A 21 22.74 11.74 -26.36
N ALA A 22 22.46 12.39 -25.22
CA ALA A 22 23.20 13.57 -24.79
C ALA A 22 24.69 13.26 -24.52
N ALA A 23 24.98 12.17 -23.82
CA ALA A 23 26.36 11.71 -23.59
C ALA A 23 27.08 11.30 -24.88
N ALA A 24 26.39 10.66 -25.82
CA ALA A 24 26.95 10.33 -27.14
C ALA A 24 27.23 11.59 -27.97
N ALA A 25 26.37 12.61 -27.91
CA ALA A 25 26.58 13.89 -28.58
C ALA A 25 27.80 14.65 -28.01
N ASP A 26 27.98 14.64 -26.70
CA ASP A 26 29.16 15.23 -26.03
C ASP A 26 30.46 14.51 -26.45
N LEU A 27 30.43 13.17 -26.51
CA LEU A 27 31.57 12.34 -26.88
C LEU A 27 31.96 12.45 -28.37
N ILE A 28 31.00 12.71 -29.26
CA ILE A 28 31.23 12.98 -30.70
C ILE A 28 31.58 14.46 -30.94
N GLY A 29 31.13 15.37 -30.07
CA GLY A 29 31.31 16.82 -30.20
C GLY A 29 32.74 17.34 -29.95
N GLY A 30 33.62 16.52 -29.37
CA GLY A 30 35.07 16.77 -29.35
C GLY A 30 35.50 18.04 -28.60
N GLN A 31 35.06 18.21 -27.35
CA GLN A 31 35.52 19.32 -26.48
C GLN A 31 36.93 19.04 -25.90
N PRO A 32 37.83 20.04 -25.82
CA PRO A 32 39.19 19.85 -25.30
C PRO A 32 39.24 19.67 -23.78
N VAL A 33 40.20 18.85 -23.33
CA VAL A 33 40.41 18.50 -21.92
C VAL A 33 40.71 19.74 -21.08
N GLY A 34 39.78 20.11 -20.20
CA GLY A 34 39.95 21.20 -19.24
C GLY A 34 38.72 22.11 -19.08
N GLN A 35 37.77 22.07 -20.02
CA GLN A 35 36.56 22.88 -19.91
C GLN A 35 35.43 22.11 -19.21
N GLU A 36 35.15 22.56 -17.99
CA GLU A 36 33.92 22.40 -17.18
C GLU A 36 32.89 21.38 -17.68
N THR A 37 32.66 20.32 -16.89
CA THR A 37 31.47 19.45 -17.01
C THR A 37 30.25 20.30 -17.26
N SER A 38 29.74 20.23 -18.49
CA SER A 38 28.85 21.25 -19.03
C SER A 38 27.64 21.40 -18.11
N VAL A 39 27.37 22.63 -17.66
CA VAL A 39 26.51 22.92 -16.50
C VAL A 39 25.12 22.26 -16.63
N GLY A 40 24.62 22.09 -17.86
CA GLY A 40 23.40 21.33 -18.16
C GLY A 40 23.40 19.85 -17.77
N VAL A 41 24.54 19.14 -17.83
CA VAL A 41 24.68 17.75 -17.39
C VAL A 41 24.53 17.65 -15.87
N ILE A 42 25.18 18.55 -15.12
CA ILE A 42 25.07 18.60 -13.65
C ILE A 42 23.62 18.89 -13.23
N TRP A 43 22.99 19.91 -13.83
CA TRP A 43 21.57 20.21 -13.57
C TRP A 43 20.65 19.06 -13.98
N GLY A 44 20.92 18.39 -15.10
CA GLY A 44 20.19 17.21 -15.55
C GLY A 44 20.23 16.06 -14.54
N MET A 45 21.42 15.77 -13.98
CA MET A 45 21.58 14.79 -12.91
C MET A 45 20.83 15.20 -11.63
N ILE A 46 20.94 16.46 -11.20
CA ILE A 46 20.25 16.96 -10.00
C ILE A 46 18.73 16.80 -10.14
N VAL A 47 18.16 17.23 -11.26
CA VAL A 47 16.71 17.12 -11.54
C VAL A 47 16.28 15.65 -11.62
N PHE A 48 17.07 14.79 -12.25
CA PHE A 48 16.80 13.35 -12.33
C PHE A 48 16.79 12.68 -10.95
N PHE A 49 17.80 12.93 -10.11
CA PHE A 49 17.86 12.38 -8.76
C PHE A 49 16.73 12.94 -7.89
N ALA A 50 16.41 14.22 -7.98
CA ALA A 50 15.29 14.83 -7.25
C ALA A 50 13.94 14.18 -7.62
N LEU A 51 13.64 14.03 -8.92
CA LEU A 51 12.41 13.40 -9.40
C LEU A 51 12.34 11.91 -9.04
N THR A 52 13.44 11.18 -9.20
CA THR A 52 13.50 9.74 -8.89
C THR A 52 13.36 9.48 -7.39
N LEU A 53 14.01 10.29 -6.56
CA LEU A 53 13.92 10.21 -5.10
C LEU A 53 12.51 10.60 -4.62
N TYR A 54 11.94 11.69 -5.13
CA TYR A 54 10.59 12.12 -4.81
C TYR A 54 9.54 11.06 -5.21
N GLY A 55 9.64 10.54 -6.43
CA GLY A 55 8.78 9.46 -6.94
C GLY A 55 8.91 8.18 -6.11
N GLY A 56 10.13 7.80 -5.73
CA GLY A 56 10.40 6.64 -4.87
C GLY A 56 9.79 6.78 -3.46
N ILE A 57 10.03 7.92 -2.80
CA ILE A 57 9.46 8.23 -1.48
C ILE A 57 7.92 8.25 -1.55
N TRP A 58 7.36 8.89 -2.57
CA TRP A 58 5.91 8.94 -2.77
C TRP A 58 5.31 7.54 -3.02
N LEU A 59 5.99 6.68 -3.77
CA LEU A 59 5.56 5.30 -4.02
C LEU A 59 5.57 4.46 -2.73
N ILE A 60 6.62 4.57 -1.91
CA ILE A 60 6.72 3.87 -0.62
C ILE A 60 5.58 4.30 0.32
N ARG A 61 5.31 5.60 0.42
CA ARG A 61 4.22 6.15 1.25
C ARG A 61 2.82 5.85 0.68
N SER A 62 2.71 5.59 -0.61
CA SER A 62 1.45 5.23 -1.30
C SER A 62 1.19 3.72 -1.35
N GLY A 63 1.99 2.91 -0.65
CA GLY A 63 1.76 1.48 -0.50
C GLY A 63 0.41 1.21 0.15
N LYS A 64 -0.57 0.74 -0.64
CA LYS A 64 -1.86 0.31 -0.09
C LYS A 64 -1.62 -0.90 0.82
N PRO A 65 -2.17 -0.91 2.05
CA PRO A 65 -2.13 -2.10 2.88
C PRO A 65 -2.80 -3.26 2.14
N ASN A 66 -2.15 -4.43 2.13
CA ASN A 66 -2.71 -5.61 1.47
C ASN A 66 -3.93 -6.10 2.27
N MET A 67 -5.12 -5.81 1.75
CA MET A 67 -6.39 -6.09 2.43
C MET A 67 -6.54 -7.58 2.76
N GLU A 68 -6.05 -8.49 1.93
CA GLU A 68 -6.11 -9.94 2.22
C GLU A 68 -5.32 -10.32 3.48
N VAL A 69 -4.14 -9.72 3.66
CA VAL A 69 -3.29 -9.96 4.85
C VAL A 69 -3.94 -9.38 6.09
N LEU A 70 -4.56 -8.20 5.98
CA LEU A 70 -5.31 -7.60 7.09
C LEU A 70 -6.56 -8.42 7.43
N SER A 71 -7.36 -8.82 6.46
CA SER A 71 -8.55 -9.66 6.65
C SER A 71 -8.19 -11.00 7.31
N ARG A 72 -7.09 -11.66 6.90
CA ARG A 72 -6.60 -12.88 7.56
C ARG A 72 -6.21 -12.62 9.02
N LYS A 73 -5.56 -11.49 9.32
CA LYS A 73 -5.21 -11.11 10.71
C LYS A 73 -6.46 -10.88 11.56
N VAL A 74 -7.46 -10.17 11.03
CA VAL A 74 -8.75 -9.95 11.72
C VAL A 74 -9.46 -11.26 11.95
N LEU A 75 -9.57 -12.14 10.94
CA LEU A 75 -10.24 -13.43 11.08
C LEU A 75 -9.55 -14.36 12.09
N ALA A 76 -8.21 -14.33 12.14
CA ALA A 76 -7.45 -15.09 13.14
C ALA A 76 -7.67 -14.57 14.58
N PHE A 77 -7.90 -13.27 14.76
CA PHE A 77 -8.30 -12.68 16.05
C PHE A 77 -9.75 -13.03 16.42
N VAL A 78 -10.68 -12.90 15.47
CA VAL A 78 -12.09 -13.30 15.63
C VAL A 78 -12.23 -14.76 16.08
N ALA A 79 -11.41 -15.65 15.54
CA ALA A 79 -11.39 -17.07 15.91
C ALA A 79 -10.90 -17.32 17.36
N GLN A 80 -10.08 -16.42 17.93
CA GLN A 80 -9.67 -16.47 19.34
C GLN A 80 -10.80 -15.97 20.25
N GLU A 81 -11.47 -14.89 19.86
CA GLU A 81 -12.63 -14.31 20.56
C GLU A 81 -13.96 -15.03 20.27
N LYS A 82 -13.90 -16.34 19.96
CA LYS A 82 -15.07 -17.23 19.80
C LYS A 82 -16.15 -16.70 18.83
N GLY A 83 -15.72 -16.00 17.77
CA GLY A 83 -16.61 -15.50 16.72
C GLY A 83 -17.39 -14.22 17.07
N ARG A 84 -17.14 -13.55 18.21
CA ARG A 84 -17.84 -12.30 18.59
C ARG A 84 -16.85 -11.19 18.89
N VAL A 85 -16.86 -10.11 18.09
CA VAL A 85 -15.94 -8.97 18.28
C VAL A 85 -16.58 -7.62 17.95
N THR A 86 -16.14 -6.56 18.62
CA THR A 86 -16.44 -5.17 18.32
C THR A 86 -15.41 -4.55 17.37
N ILE A 87 -15.74 -3.41 16.76
CA ILE A 87 -14.75 -2.61 16.01
C ILE A 87 -13.60 -2.16 16.93
N ALA A 88 -13.88 -1.85 18.20
CA ALA A 88 -12.88 -1.38 19.16
C ALA A 88 -11.82 -2.46 19.45
N GLU A 89 -12.24 -3.70 19.68
CA GLU A 89 -11.32 -4.83 19.91
C GLU A 89 -10.48 -5.13 18.68
N VAL A 90 -11.06 -5.10 17.48
CA VAL A 90 -10.31 -5.29 16.23
C VAL A 90 -9.31 -4.16 15.99
N VAL A 91 -9.68 -2.91 16.24
CA VAL A 91 -8.77 -1.75 16.17
C VAL A 91 -7.58 -1.93 17.12
N LEU A 92 -7.85 -2.31 18.37
CA LEU A 92 -6.83 -2.50 19.41
C LEU A 92 -5.88 -3.67 19.09
N HIS A 93 -6.42 -4.86 18.87
CA HIS A 93 -5.61 -6.09 18.73
C HIS A 93 -4.99 -6.24 17.34
N CYS A 94 -5.66 -5.80 16.28
CA CYS A 94 -5.09 -5.85 14.93
C CYS A 94 -4.19 -4.66 14.61
N ASN A 95 -4.15 -3.61 15.45
CA ASN A 95 -3.47 -2.33 15.21
C ASN A 95 -3.88 -1.70 13.86
N LEU A 96 -5.19 -1.47 13.72
CA LEU A 96 -5.83 -0.95 12.51
C LEU A 96 -6.49 0.40 12.78
N SER A 97 -6.54 1.29 11.77
CA SER A 97 -7.40 2.47 11.89
C SER A 97 -8.88 2.07 11.88
N VAL A 98 -9.72 2.82 12.60
CA VAL A 98 -11.18 2.60 12.67
C VAL A 98 -11.82 2.46 11.28
N THR A 99 -11.39 3.28 10.32
CA THR A 99 -11.86 3.25 8.93
C THR A 99 -11.43 2.02 8.14
N VAL A 100 -10.26 1.43 8.44
CA VAL A 100 -9.81 0.18 7.81
C VAL A 100 -10.49 -1.02 8.47
N ALA A 101 -10.57 -1.04 9.80
CA ALA A 101 -11.28 -2.07 10.55
C ALA A 101 -12.75 -2.14 10.09
N LYS A 102 -13.50 -1.03 10.11
CA LYS A 102 -14.89 -0.99 9.64
C LYS A 102 -15.04 -1.49 8.20
N ARG A 103 -14.18 -1.08 7.27
CA ARG A 103 -14.23 -1.56 5.88
C ARG A 103 -14.02 -3.07 5.75
N ILE A 104 -13.16 -3.67 6.57
CA ILE A 104 -12.94 -5.12 6.60
C ILE A 104 -14.18 -5.83 7.16
N MET A 105 -14.77 -5.32 8.24
CA MET A 105 -16.00 -5.90 8.81
C MET A 105 -17.21 -5.75 7.87
N ASP A 106 -17.39 -4.59 7.25
CA ASP A 106 -18.42 -4.35 6.21
C ASP A 106 -18.26 -5.33 5.02
N HIS A 107 -17.03 -5.70 4.67
CA HIS A 107 -16.76 -6.70 3.64
C HIS A 107 -17.15 -8.11 4.11
N PHE A 108 -16.82 -8.50 5.33
CA PHE A 108 -17.24 -9.80 5.88
C PHE A 108 -18.77 -9.94 5.99
N ILE A 109 -19.50 -8.85 6.29
CA ILE A 109 -20.97 -8.85 6.24
C ILE A 109 -21.48 -9.07 4.80
N ARG A 110 -20.89 -8.41 3.81
CA ARG A 110 -21.29 -8.54 2.40
C ARG A 110 -21.05 -9.94 1.82
N GLU A 111 -19.96 -10.59 2.24
CA GLU A 111 -19.66 -11.98 1.87
C GLU A 111 -20.48 -13.01 2.69
N GLY A 112 -21.35 -12.57 3.60
CA GLY A 112 -22.17 -13.44 4.45
C GLY A 112 -21.38 -14.18 5.55
N MET A 113 -20.11 -13.81 5.80
CA MET A 113 -19.26 -14.41 6.82
C MET A 113 -19.53 -13.87 8.23
N ALA A 114 -20.17 -12.70 8.33
CA ALA A 114 -20.52 -12.08 9.61
C ALA A 114 -21.91 -11.42 9.54
N ARG A 115 -22.55 -11.24 10.69
CA ARG A 115 -23.64 -10.26 10.88
C ARG A 115 -23.20 -9.14 11.80
N LEU A 116 -24.00 -8.08 11.83
CA LEU A 116 -24.00 -7.07 12.87
C LEU A 116 -25.17 -7.32 13.82
N GLU A 117 -24.88 -7.51 15.10
CA GLU A 117 -25.85 -7.63 16.19
C GLU A 117 -25.63 -6.47 17.18
N VAL A 118 -26.70 -6.07 17.88
CA VAL A 118 -26.61 -5.10 18.98
C VAL A 118 -26.65 -5.89 20.28
N SER A 119 -25.57 -5.80 21.05
CA SER A 119 -25.45 -6.42 22.38
C SER A 119 -26.40 -5.75 23.38
N ASP A 120 -26.71 -6.43 24.49
CA ASP A 120 -27.53 -5.90 25.60
C ASP A 120 -26.99 -4.58 26.18
N LEU A 121 -25.68 -4.33 26.02
CA LEU A 121 -25.01 -3.08 26.37
C LEU A 121 -25.16 -1.96 25.31
N MET A 122 -26.05 -2.12 24.33
CA MET A 122 -26.31 -1.22 23.21
C MET A 122 -25.07 -0.97 22.32
N GLN A 123 -24.21 -1.99 22.19
CA GLN A 123 -22.96 -1.94 21.41
C GLN A 123 -23.06 -2.75 20.11
N GLU A 124 -22.48 -2.22 19.03
CA GLU A 124 -22.29 -2.92 17.75
C GLU A 124 -21.29 -4.07 17.87
N VAL A 125 -21.77 -5.31 17.81
CA VAL A 125 -20.96 -6.54 17.84
C VAL A 125 -21.09 -7.28 16.51
N TYR A 126 -19.96 -7.70 15.96
CA TYR A 126 -19.88 -8.47 14.73
C TYR A 126 -19.77 -9.95 15.09
N VAL A 127 -20.71 -10.74 14.59
CA VAL A 127 -20.88 -12.16 14.94
C VAL A 127 -20.60 -13.03 13.71
N PHE A 128 -19.66 -13.95 13.84
CA PHE A 128 -19.19 -14.86 12.79
C PHE A 128 -19.64 -16.28 13.10
N GLU A 129 -20.75 -16.71 12.50
CA GLU A 129 -21.43 -17.96 12.88
C GLU A 129 -20.57 -19.20 12.67
N GLY A 130 -19.76 -19.25 11.61
CA GLY A 130 -18.83 -20.36 11.36
C GLY A 130 -17.63 -20.43 12.33
N LEU A 131 -17.55 -19.50 13.30
CA LEU A 131 -16.52 -19.45 14.36
C LEU A 131 -17.13 -19.40 15.77
N LEU A 132 -18.46 -19.48 15.90
CA LEU A 132 -19.09 -19.71 17.20
C LEU A 132 -18.76 -21.14 17.66
N PRO A 133 -18.41 -21.36 18.93
CA PRO A 133 -18.28 -22.70 19.47
C PRO A 133 -19.65 -23.39 19.38
N ASP A 134 -19.67 -24.62 18.86
CA ASP A 134 -20.90 -25.39 18.71
C ASP A 134 -21.60 -25.54 20.07
N ALA A 135 -22.92 -25.35 20.10
CA ALA A 135 -23.73 -25.39 21.32
C ALA A 135 -24.04 -26.84 21.73
N ALA A 136 -23.03 -27.72 21.63
CA ALA A 136 -23.15 -29.17 21.60
C ALA A 136 -22.11 -29.90 22.47
N GLU A 137 -21.53 -29.23 23.48
CA GLU A 137 -20.90 -29.91 24.63
C GLU A 137 -21.50 -29.37 25.94
N VAL A 138 -22.53 -30.08 26.42
CA VAL A 138 -23.17 -29.97 27.75
C VAL A 138 -22.93 -31.28 28.50
#